data_AF-A0A0G1VP20-F1
#
_entry.id   AF-A0A0G1VP20-F1
#
_cell.length_a   1.000
_cell.length_b   1.000
_cell.length_c   1.000
_cell.angle_alpha   90.00
_cell.angle_beta   90.00
_cell.angle_gamma   90.00
#
_symmetry.space_group_name_H-M   'P 1'
#
loop_
_entity.id
_entity.type
_entity.pdbx_description
1 polymer ?
#
loop_
_entity_poly.entity_id
_entity_poly.type
_entity_poly.pdbx_seq_one_letter_code
_entity_poly.pdbx_strand_id
1 'polypeptide(L)'
;MKAKFNFEELKTAATSESPEIRKKVFEEYFEQFEEFPSYLFDNENSIDKKLSETISDIENDPETSARMRKGIAQMLNRLPARPENANVNKLRLGVIY
;
A
#
# COMPACT_ATOMS: atom_id res chain seq x y z
N MET A 1 -0.87 20.56 20.43
CA MET A 1 -2.22 19.97 20.24
C MET A 1 -2.08 18.92 19.14
N LYS A 2 -2.24 17.63 19.45
CA LYS A 2 -2.32 16.59 18.41
C LYS A 2 -3.57 16.89 17.59
N ALA A 3 -3.42 17.15 16.29
CA ALA A 3 -4.56 17.32 15.39
C ALA A 3 -5.51 16.13 15.61
N LYS A 4 -6.78 16.42 15.86
CA LYS A 4 -7.81 15.41 16.00
C LYS A 4 -7.92 14.76 14.63
N PHE A 5 -7.38 13.56 14.49
CA PHE A 5 -7.33 12.84 13.21
C PHE A 5 -8.75 12.72 12.65
N ASN A 6 -9.06 13.45 11.58
CA ASN A 6 -10.35 13.34 10.92
C ASN A 6 -10.29 12.19 9.91
N PHE A 7 -10.68 11.02 10.36
CA PHE A 7 -10.67 9.79 9.56
C PHE A 7 -11.54 9.91 8.30
N GLU A 8 -12.62 10.69 8.32
CA GLU A 8 -13.46 10.87 7.14
C GLU A 8 -12.78 11.75 6.08
N GLU A 9 -12.09 12.81 6.50
CA GLU A 9 -11.30 13.64 5.59
C GLU A 9 -10.16 12.85 4.96
N LEU A 10 -9.46 12.03 5.75
CA LEU A 10 -8.38 11.18 5.24
C LEU A 10 -8.88 10.11 4.29
N LYS A 11 -10.03 9.49 4.59
CA LYS A 11 -10.65 8.52 3.70
C LYS A 11 -11.04 9.20 2.38
N THR A 12 -11.69 10.35 2.46
CA THR A 12 -12.10 11.14 1.28
C THR A 12 -10.90 11.52 0.43
N ALA A 13 -9.85 12.05 1.04
CA ALA A 13 -8.64 12.50 0.36
C ALA A 13 -7.84 11.32 -0.22
N ALA A 14 -7.76 10.18 0.48
CA ALA A 14 -7.16 8.96 -0.04
C ALA A 14 -7.95 8.35 -1.22
N THR A 15 -9.24 8.64 -1.33
CA THR A 15 -10.07 8.28 -2.48
C THR A 15 -10.22 9.40 -3.52
N SER A 16 -9.45 10.49 -3.42
CA SER A 16 -9.51 11.61 -4.35
C SER A 16 -9.15 11.17 -5.77
N GLU A 17 -9.76 11.79 -6.77
CA GLU A 17 -9.40 11.59 -8.18
C GLU A 17 -7.99 12.14 -8.49
N SER A 18 -7.49 13.11 -7.70
CA SER A 18 -6.15 13.68 -7.87
C SER A 18 -5.06 12.75 -7.29
N PRO A 19 -4.12 12.25 -8.11
CA PRO A 19 -2.99 11.45 -7.65
C PRO A 19 -2.11 12.16 -6.61
N GLU A 20 -1.90 13.47 -6.79
CA GLU A 20 -1.10 14.29 -5.86
C GLU A 20 -1.73 14.32 -4.47
N ILE A 21 -3.06 14.46 -4.39
CA ILE A 21 -3.78 14.45 -3.11
C ILE A 21 -3.68 13.08 -2.46
N ARG A 22 -3.89 12.00 -3.22
CA ARG A 22 -3.78 10.63 -2.69
C ARG A 22 -2.39 10.35 -2.15
N LYS A 23 -1.35 10.66 -2.93
CA LYS A 23 0.06 10.47 -2.54
C LYS A 23 0.39 11.23 -1.26
N LYS A 24 0.03 12.51 -1.18
CA LYS A 24 0.29 13.35 0.00
C LYS A 24 -0.33 12.77 1.27
N VAL A 25 -1.58 12.32 1.19
CA VAL A 25 -2.28 11.68 2.33
C VAL A 25 -1.58 10.39 2.74
N PHE A 26 -1.13 9.61 1.77
CA PHE A 26 -0.40 8.36 2.00
C PHE A 26 0.94 8.61 2.71
N GLU A 27 1.65 9.65 2.30
CA GLU A 27 2.90 10.12 2.92
C GLU A 27 2.68 10.60 4.35
N GLU A 28 1.74 11.53 4.56
CA GLU A 28 1.43 12.06 5.89
C GLU A 28 0.99 10.96 6.87
N TYR A 29 0.18 10.00 6.40
CA TYR A 29 -0.28 8.88 7.23
C TYR A 29 0.88 7.97 7.63
N PHE A 30 1.74 7.62 6.66
CA PHE A 30 2.89 6.75 6.91
C PHE A 30 3.95 7.45 7.77
N GLU A 31 4.19 8.75 7.62
CA GLU A 31 5.09 9.50 8.49
C GLU A 31 4.61 9.53 9.94
N GLN A 32 3.29 9.59 10.13
CA GLN A 32 2.73 9.71 11.46
C GLN A 32 2.57 8.37 12.20
N PHE A 33 2.19 7.30 11.50
CA PHE A 33 1.90 6.01 12.12
C PHE A 33 2.89 4.91 11.75
N GLU A 34 3.75 5.14 10.75
CA GLU A 34 4.63 4.11 10.17
C GLU A 34 3.85 2.89 9.64
N GLU A 35 2.56 3.10 9.35
CA GLU A 35 1.60 2.10 8.89
C GLU A 35 0.78 2.66 7.72
N PHE A 36 0.06 1.77 7.03
CA PHE A 36 -0.81 2.17 5.92
C PHE A 36 -2.29 2.13 6.32
N PRO A 37 -3.13 3.02 5.77
CA PRO A 37 -4.53 3.09 6.18
C PRO A 37 -5.30 1.82 5.79
N SER A 38 -5.81 1.10 6.80
CA SER A 38 -6.49 -0.21 6.60
C SER A 38 -7.77 -0.13 5.76
N TYR A 39 -8.41 1.03 5.70
CA TYR A 39 -9.64 1.24 4.90
C TYR A 39 -9.41 1.28 3.38
N LEU A 40 -8.15 1.23 2.93
CA LEU A 40 -7.77 1.10 1.53
C LEU A 40 -7.55 -0.35 1.11
N PHE A 41 -7.63 -1.28 2.07
CA PHE A 41 -7.55 -2.71 1.82
C PHE A 41 -8.96 -3.25 1.68
N ASP A 42 -9.22 -3.88 0.55
CA ASP A 42 -10.46 -4.59 0.31
C ASP A 42 -10.28 -6.05 0.76
N ASN A 43 -11.23 -6.57 1.53
CA ASN A 43 -11.23 -7.95 2.00
C ASN A 43 -11.36 -8.96 0.85
N GLU A 44 -11.89 -8.54 -0.31
CA GLU A 44 -12.03 -9.41 -1.49
C GLU A 44 -10.82 -9.33 -2.43
N ASN A 45 -10.28 -8.12 -2.65
CA ASN A 45 -9.22 -7.88 -3.64
C ASN A 45 -7.82 -7.67 -3.04
N SER A 46 -7.68 -7.81 -1.72
CA SER A 46 -6.46 -7.51 -0.93
C SER A 46 -6.08 -6.02 -0.89
N ILE A 47 -6.23 -5.28 -2.00
CA ILE A 47 -6.05 -3.83 -2.11
C ILE A 47 -7.09 -3.23 -3.05
N ASP A 48 -7.60 -2.03 -2.74
CA ASP A 48 -8.48 -1.28 -3.64
C ASP A 48 -7.75 -0.81 -4.92
N LYS A 49 -8.49 -0.57 -6.01
CA LYS A 49 -7.90 -0.07 -7.27
C LYS A 49 -7.18 1.26 -7.08
N LYS A 50 -7.75 2.22 -6.33
CA LYS A 50 -7.10 3.51 -6.06
C LYS A 50 -5.85 3.34 -5.19
N LEU A 51 -5.85 2.36 -4.30
CA LEU A 51 -4.66 2.01 -3.53
C LEU A 51 -3.55 1.47 -4.46
N SER A 52 -3.89 0.55 -5.36
CA SER A 52 -2.93 0.02 -6.34
C SER A 52 -2.36 1.11 -7.25
N GLU A 53 -3.19 2.02 -7.73
CA GLU A 53 -2.75 3.16 -8.55
C GLU A 53 -1.83 4.08 -7.75
N THR A 54 -2.18 4.41 -6.51
CA THR A 54 -1.36 5.26 -5.63
C THR A 54 -0.01 4.61 -5.33
N ILE A 55 0.05 3.29 -5.11
CA ILE A 55 1.30 2.55 -4.94
C ILE A 55 2.16 2.68 -6.20
N SER A 56 1.57 2.47 -7.39
CA SER A 56 2.27 2.63 -8.66
C SER A 56 2.80 4.05 -8.85
N ASP A 57 2.01 5.08 -8.53
CA ASP A 57 2.43 6.47 -8.60
C ASP A 57 3.64 6.72 -7.68
N ILE A 58 3.61 6.19 -6.45
CA ILE A 58 4.70 6.31 -5.48
C ILE A 58 5.97 5.57 -5.92
N GLU A 59 5.84 4.37 -6.51
CA GLU A 59 6.97 3.58 -6.99
C GLU A 59 7.67 4.24 -8.19
N ASN A 60 6.91 4.89 -9.06
CA ASN A 60 7.42 5.59 -10.22
C ASN A 60 7.95 6.99 -9.90
N ASP A 61 7.60 7.57 -8.76
CA ASP A 61 8.11 8.89 -8.36
C ASP A 61 9.52 8.80 -7.75
N PRO A 62 10.55 9.38 -8.40
CA PRO A 62 11.92 9.33 -7.93
C PRO A 62 12.17 10.13 -6.64
N GLU A 63 11.29 11.07 -6.28
CA GLU A 63 11.39 11.87 -5.06
C GLU A 63 10.84 11.15 -3.82
N THR A 64 10.13 10.03 -4.02
CA THR A 64 9.64 9.19 -2.93
C THR A 64 10.80 8.66 -2.08
N SER A 65 10.72 8.88 -0.76
CA SER A 65 11.73 8.42 0.19
C SER A 65 11.92 6.89 0.18
N ALA A 66 13.16 6.43 0.41
CA ALA A 66 13.47 5.00 0.55
C ALA A 66 12.68 4.33 1.70
N ARG A 67 12.33 5.11 2.74
CA ARG A 67 11.53 4.63 3.87
C ARG A 67 10.10 4.29 3.43
N MET A 68 9.47 5.16 2.65
CA MET A 68 8.14 4.92 2.09
C MET A 68 8.13 3.67 1.20
N ARG A 69 9.10 3.56 0.28
CA ARG A 69 9.26 2.39 -0.61
C ARG A 69 9.39 1.10 0.19
N LYS A 70 10.18 1.10 1.27
CA LYS A 70 10.31 -0.06 2.17
C LYS A 70 9.00 -0.38 2.87
N GLY A 71 8.26 0.62 3.33
CA GLY A 71 6.93 0.44 3.91
C GLY A 71 5.98 -0.26 2.94
N ILE A 72 5.88 0.26 1.72
CA ILE A 72 5.02 -0.31 0.66
C ILE A 72 5.39 -1.77 0.40
N ALA A 73 6.68 -2.07 0.26
CA ALA A 73 7.14 -3.46 0.06
C ALA A 73 6.77 -4.38 1.23
N GLN A 74 6.85 -3.89 2.49
CA GLN A 74 6.43 -4.66 3.66
C GLN A 74 4.91 -4.88 3.69
N MET A 75 4.13 -3.86 3.32
CA MET A 75 2.69 -3.96 3.20
C MET A 75 2.29 -4.99 2.15
N LEU A 76 2.85 -4.91 0.94
CA LEU A 76 2.58 -5.84 -0.15
C LEU A 76 2.95 -7.29 0.21
N ASN A 77 4.06 -7.50 0.94
CA ASN A 77 4.46 -8.82 1.43
C ASN A 77 3.52 -9.41 2.49
N ARG A 78 2.73 -8.58 3.18
CA ARG A 78 1.76 -9.01 4.20
C ARG A 78 0.39 -9.33 3.60
N LEU A 79 0.14 -8.91 2.36
CA LEU A 79 -1.10 -9.26 1.67
C LEU A 79 -1.15 -10.79 1.47
N PRO A 80 -2.32 -11.41 1.65
CA PRO A 80 -2.48 -12.80 1.25
C PRO A 80 -2.11 -12.90 -0.22
N ALA A 81 -1.18 -13.80 -0.56
CA ALA A 81 -0.79 -13.99 -1.95
C ALA A 81 -2.05 -14.25 -2.77
N ARG A 82 -2.30 -13.42 -3.81
CA ARG A 82 -3.35 -13.71 -4.80
C ARG A 82 -3.27 -15.20 -5.14
N PRO A 83 -4.36 -15.97 -5.09
CA PRO A 83 -4.34 -17.40 -5.39
C PRO A 83 -3.92 -17.73 -6.84
N GLU A 84 -3.57 -16.73 -7.65
CA GLU A 84 -3.04 -16.92 -9.00
C GLU A 84 -1.57 -17.31 -9.06
N ASN A 85 -0.80 -17.13 -7.96
CA ASN A 85 0.62 -17.51 -7.88
C ASN A 85 0.96 -18.53 -6.80
N ALA A 86 -0.04 -19.25 -6.27
CA ALA A 86 0.20 -20.39 -5.36
C ALA A 86 1.00 -21.55 -6.03
N ASN A 87 1.26 -21.47 -7.34
CA ASN A 87 1.96 -22.52 -8.09
C ASN A 87 3.45 -22.22 -8.36
N VAL A 88 3.95 -21.01 -8.09
CA VAL A 88 5.38 -20.70 -8.38
C VAL A 88 6.32 -21.20 -7.26
N ASN A 89 5.81 -21.40 -6.04
CA ASN A 89 6.59 -21.96 -4.93
C ASN A 89 6.58 -23.50 -4.85
N LYS A 90 5.88 -24.21 -5.74
CA LYS A 90 5.96 -25.68 -5.83
C LYS A 90 7.06 -26.18 -6.78
N LEU A 91 7.65 -25.30 -7.60
CA LEU A 91 8.72 -25.65 -8.56
C LEU A 91 10.14 -25.46 -8.01
N ARG A 92 10.32 -25.04 -6.76
CA ARG A 92 11.62 -25.01 -6.05
C ARG A 92 11.80 -26.12 -5.01
N LEU A 93 10.99 -27.18 -5.07
CA LEU A 93 11.25 -28.45 -4.37
C LEU A 93 11.58 -29.58 -5.35
N GLY A 94 12.17 -29.22 -6.49
CA GLY A 94 12.92 -30.16 -7.31
C GLY A 94 14.36 -30.23 -6.81
N VAL A 95 14.74 -31.44 -6.34
CA VAL A 95 16.10 -31.92 -5.99
C VAL A 95 16.62 -31.31 -4.67
N ILE A 96 17.15 -32.02 -3.66
CA ILE A 96 18.14 -33.11 -3.57
C ILE A 96 17.91 -33.75 -2.16
N TYR A 97 17.93 -35.06 -1.84
CA TYR A 97 18.65 -36.27 -2.26
C TYR A 97 17.71 -37.48 -2.33
#